data_AF-A0A8T6Q2T8-F1
#
_entry.id   AF-A0A8T6Q2T8-F1
#
_cell.length_a   1.000
_cell.length_b   1.000
_cell.length_c   1.000
_cell.angle_alpha   90.00
_cell.angle_beta   90.00
_cell.angle_gamma   90.00
#
_symmetry.space_group_name_H-M   'P 1'
#
loop_
_entity.id
_entity.type
_entity.pdbx_description
1 polymer ?
#
loop_
_entity_poly.entity_id
_entity_poly.type
_entity_poly.pdbx_seq_one_letter_code
_entity_poly.pdbx_strand_id
1 'polypeptide(L)'
;VFNNSVLGFVAMEMKAGGYLTDGTELHDTNFARIAEACGITGIRVEKASEIDEALQRAFSIDGPVLVDVVVAKEELAIPPQIKLEQAKGFSLYMLRAIISGRGDEVIELAKTNWLR
;
A
#
# COMPACT_ATOMS: atom_id res chain seq x y z
N VAL A 1 5.05 -6.71 -8.94
CA VAL A 1 3.75 -6.34 -8.34
C VAL A 1 4.05 -5.49 -7.12
N PHE A 2 3.53 -4.26 -7.07
CA PHE A 2 3.51 -3.47 -5.84
C PHE A 2 2.28 -3.91 -5.05
N ASN A 3 2.50 -4.70 -4.01
CA ASN A 3 1.46 -5.40 -3.29
C ASN A 3 1.19 -4.70 -1.96
N ASN A 4 0.17 -3.84 -1.97
CA ASN A 4 -0.31 -3.10 -0.81
C ASN A 4 -1.69 -3.60 -0.35
N SER A 5 -2.20 -4.70 -0.91
CA SER A 5 -3.54 -5.23 -0.65
C SER A 5 -4.67 -4.17 -0.68
N VAL A 6 -4.57 -3.14 -1.52
CA VAL A 6 -5.58 -2.07 -1.60
C VAL A 6 -5.69 -1.47 -3.00
N LEU A 7 -6.88 -1.03 -3.37
CA LEU A 7 -7.11 -0.13 -4.51
C LEU A 7 -6.65 1.30 -4.13
N GLY A 8 -5.34 1.51 -4.12
CA GLY A 8 -4.69 2.65 -3.47
C GLY A 8 -5.21 4.04 -3.86
N PHE A 9 -5.38 4.34 -5.15
CA PHE A 9 -5.88 5.65 -5.59
C PHE A 9 -7.34 5.90 -5.18
N VAL A 10 -8.19 4.88 -5.28
CA VAL A 10 -9.61 4.99 -4.87
C VAL A 10 -9.71 5.20 -3.36
N ALA A 11 -8.93 4.43 -2.59
CA ALA A 11 -8.85 4.62 -1.14
C ALA A 11 -8.38 6.04 -0.78
N MET A 12 -7.37 6.56 -1.49
CA MET A 12 -6.87 7.93 -1.30
C MET A 12 -7.94 8.98 -1.58
N GLU A 13 -8.68 8.87 -2.70
CA GLU A 13 -9.73 9.82 -3.06
C GLU A 13 -10.88 9.82 -2.04
N MET A 14 -11.29 8.65 -1.55
CA MET A 14 -12.30 8.52 -0.49
C MET A 14 -11.84 9.20 0.81
N LYS A 15 -10.59 8.95 1.24
CA LYS A 15 -9.99 9.60 2.42
C LYS A 15 -9.91 11.11 2.25
N ALA A 16 -9.46 11.58 1.08
CA ALA A 16 -9.41 13.01 0.76
C ALA A 16 -10.79 13.67 0.76
N GLY A 17 -11.84 12.93 0.39
CA GLY A 17 -13.24 13.35 0.47
C GLY A 17 -13.88 13.24 1.86
N GLY A 18 -13.16 12.76 2.89
CA GLY A 18 -13.69 12.58 4.24
C GLY A 18 -14.58 11.34 4.42
N TYR A 19 -14.51 10.39 3.51
CA TYR A 19 -15.20 9.10 3.60
C TYR A 19 -14.30 8.06 4.26
N LEU A 20 -14.91 7.12 4.98
CA LEU A 20 -14.23 5.88 5.35
C LEU A 20 -14.03 5.05 4.08
N THR A 21 -12.90 4.38 3.95
CA THR A 21 -12.65 3.49 2.81
C THR A 21 -13.56 2.28 2.89
N ASP A 22 -14.24 1.99 1.79
CA ASP A 22 -15.12 0.82 1.65
C ASP A 22 -14.97 0.27 0.23
N GLY A 23 -14.91 -1.06 0.10
CA GLY A 23 -14.68 -1.76 -1.17
C GLY A 23 -13.28 -1.58 -1.79
N THR A 24 -12.35 -0.94 -1.10
CA THR A 24 -10.98 -0.73 -1.60
C THR A 24 -9.96 -1.72 -1.04
N GLU A 25 -10.26 -2.39 0.06
CA GLU A 25 -9.40 -3.43 0.63
C GLU A 25 -9.43 -4.70 -0.23
N LEU A 26 -8.25 -5.25 -0.47
CA LEU A 26 -8.08 -6.55 -1.12
C LEU A 26 -7.63 -7.56 -0.08
N HIS A 27 -8.03 -8.83 -0.27
CA HIS A 27 -7.52 -9.91 0.58
C HIS A 27 -6.01 -10.07 0.39
N ASP A 28 -5.27 -10.23 1.49
CA ASP A 28 -3.82 -10.41 1.43
C ASP A 28 -3.47 -11.61 0.56
N THR A 29 -2.76 -11.34 -0.53
CA THR A 29 -2.49 -12.32 -1.60
C THR A 29 -0.99 -12.40 -1.83
N ASN A 30 -0.47 -13.63 -1.96
CA ASN A 30 0.92 -13.88 -2.31
C ASN A 30 1.00 -14.19 -3.82
N PHE A 31 1.36 -13.18 -4.62
CA PHE A 31 1.45 -13.31 -6.08
C PHE A 31 2.69 -14.11 -6.51
N ALA A 32 3.76 -14.13 -5.71
CA ALA A 32 4.91 -14.98 -5.98
C ALA A 32 4.52 -16.46 -5.99
N ARG A 33 3.71 -16.92 -5.02
CA ARG A 33 3.20 -18.30 -4.99
C ARG A 33 2.26 -18.61 -6.16
N ILE A 34 1.46 -17.64 -6.59
CA ILE A 34 0.63 -17.80 -7.80
C ILE A 34 1.52 -17.97 -9.04
N ALA A 35 2.59 -17.18 -9.16
CA ALA A 35 3.54 -17.31 -10.27
C ALA A 35 4.19 -18.70 -10.29
N GLU A 36 4.64 -19.20 -9.13
CA GLU A 36 5.22 -20.54 -9.00
C GLU A 36 4.24 -21.63 -9.43
N ALA A 37 2.96 -21.53 -9.01
CA ALA A 37 1.91 -22.48 -9.43
C ALA A 37 1.63 -22.44 -10.95
N CYS A 38 1.93 -21.33 -11.61
CA CYS A 38 1.81 -21.15 -13.05
C CYS A 38 3.09 -21.53 -13.82
N GLY A 39 4.13 -22.05 -13.15
CA GLY A 39 5.41 -22.38 -13.79
C GLY A 39 6.29 -21.17 -14.12
N ILE A 40 6.05 -20.03 -13.47
CA ILE A 40 6.84 -18.80 -13.56
C ILE A 40 7.66 -18.67 -12.28
N THR A 41 8.88 -18.14 -12.36
CA THR A 41 9.66 -17.88 -11.13
C THR A 41 8.98 -16.79 -10.31
N GLY A 42 8.57 -17.11 -9.07
CA GLY A 42 8.05 -16.14 -8.11
C GLY A 42 9.13 -15.70 -7.13
N ILE A 43 9.26 -14.39 -6.88
CA ILE A 43 10.12 -13.84 -5.84
C ILE A 43 9.26 -12.94 -4.95
N ARG A 44 9.14 -13.28 -3.66
CA ARG A 44 8.44 -12.46 -2.67
C ARG A 44 9.46 -11.59 -1.93
N VAL A 45 9.15 -10.30 -1.79
CA VAL A 45 9.96 -9.33 -1.05
C VAL A 45 9.09 -8.72 0.03
N GLU A 46 9.51 -8.84 1.29
CA GLU A 46 8.76 -8.31 2.44
C GLU A 46 9.56 -7.28 3.25
N LYS A 47 10.87 -7.19 3.01
CA LYS A 47 11.74 -6.19 3.63
C LYS A 47 12.43 -5.34 2.58
N ALA A 48 12.59 -4.05 2.86
CA ALA A 48 13.29 -3.13 1.98
C ALA A 48 14.73 -3.57 1.67
N SER A 49 15.43 -4.20 2.63
CA SER A 49 16.80 -4.69 2.44
C SER A 49 16.94 -5.83 1.41
N GLU A 50 15.84 -6.50 1.07
CA GLU A 50 15.82 -7.64 0.15
C GLU A 50 15.60 -7.20 -1.31
N ILE A 51 15.26 -5.92 -1.55
CA ILE A 51 14.83 -5.45 -2.87
C ILE A 51 15.93 -5.53 -3.92
N ASP A 52 17.14 -5.09 -3.57
CA ASP A 52 18.26 -5.04 -4.52
C ASP A 52 18.65 -6.44 -4.97
N GLU A 53 18.76 -7.38 -4.03
CA GLU A 53 19.06 -8.79 -4.31
C GLU A 53 17.95 -9.45 -5.14
N ALA A 54 16.68 -9.23 -4.77
CA ALA A 54 15.54 -9.77 -5.48
C ALA A 54 15.48 -9.30 -6.95
N LEU A 55 15.74 -8.02 -7.19
CA LEU A 55 15.76 -7.43 -8.53
C LEU A 55 16.97 -7.94 -9.35
N GLN A 56 18.17 -7.98 -8.76
CA GLN A 56 19.34 -8.54 -9.42
C GLN A 56 19.11 -9.99 -9.84
N ARG A 57 18.57 -10.81 -8.93
CA ARG A 57 18.22 -12.20 -9.22
C ARG A 57 17.19 -12.29 -10.33
N ALA A 58 16.10 -11.51 -10.24
CA ALA A 58 15.04 -11.52 -11.25
C ALA A 58 15.56 -11.21 -12.66
N PHE A 59 16.43 -10.21 -12.79
CA PHE A 59 17.01 -9.83 -14.08
C PHE A 59 18.08 -10.80 -14.60
N SER A 60 18.68 -11.61 -13.72
CA SER A 60 19.68 -12.62 -14.12
C SER A 60 19.09 -13.93 -14.64
N ILE A 61 17.80 -14.19 -14.39
CA ILE A 61 17.14 -15.42 -14.78
C ILE A 61 16.71 -15.32 -16.25
N ASP A 62 17.11 -16.29 -17.05
CA ASP A 62 16.62 -16.45 -18.42
C ASP A 62 15.21 -17.07 -18.40
N GLY A 63 14.20 -16.22 -18.43
CA GLY A 63 12.80 -16.62 -18.41
C GLY A 63 11.89 -15.63 -17.68
N PRO A 64 10.58 -15.93 -17.60
CA PRO A 64 9.63 -15.07 -16.91
C PRO A 64 9.85 -15.13 -15.39
N VAL A 65 9.87 -13.94 -14.77
CA VAL A 65 9.94 -13.77 -13.31
C VAL A 65 8.89 -12.78 -12.86
N LEU A 66 8.16 -13.13 -11.80
CA LEU A 66 7.27 -12.22 -11.08
C LEU A 66 7.90 -11.88 -9.73
N VAL A 67 8.19 -10.60 -9.51
CA VAL A 67 8.60 -10.08 -8.20
C VAL A 67 7.38 -9.47 -7.52
N ASP A 68 6.97 -10.03 -6.39
CA ASP A 68 5.86 -9.59 -5.54
C ASP A 68 6.43 -8.85 -4.33
N VAL A 69 6.32 -7.52 -4.33
CA VAL A 69 6.91 -6.65 -3.32
C VAL A 69 5.81 -6.16 -2.41
N VAL A 70 5.85 -6.55 -1.14
CA VAL A 70 4.95 -6.00 -0.12
C VAL A 70 5.36 -4.57 0.16
N VAL A 71 4.43 -3.65 -0.09
CA VAL A 71 4.62 -2.23 0.19
C VAL A 71 3.54 -1.75 1.15
N ALA A 72 3.82 -0.64 1.83
CA ALA A 72 2.89 -0.08 2.79
C ALA A 72 1.55 0.27 2.11
N LYS A 73 0.44 0.01 2.81
CA LYS A 73 -0.92 0.41 2.39
C LYS A 73 -1.06 1.93 2.34
N GLU A 74 -0.32 2.61 3.22
CA GLU A 74 -0.47 4.03 3.56
C GLU A 74 0.72 4.88 3.08
N GLU A 75 1.24 4.65 1.87
CA GLU A 75 2.03 5.71 1.23
C GLU A 75 1.08 6.83 0.82
N LEU A 76 0.85 7.75 1.76
CA LEU A 76 0.17 8.99 1.48
C LEU A 76 1.05 9.74 0.48
N ALA A 77 0.64 9.75 -0.79
CA ALA A 77 1.07 10.77 -1.71
C ALA A 77 0.48 12.10 -1.20
N ILE A 78 1.03 12.66 -0.12
CA ILE A 78 0.77 14.04 0.30
C ILE A 78 1.17 14.85 -0.94
N PRO A 79 0.20 15.46 -1.64
CA PRO A 79 0.57 16.32 -2.74
C PRO A 79 1.43 17.44 -2.14
N PRO A 80 2.56 17.82 -2.77
CA PRO A 80 3.44 18.87 -2.25
C PRO A 80 2.72 20.21 -2.03
N GLN A 81 1.50 20.37 -2.55
CA GLN A 81 0.57 21.43 -2.21
C GLN A 81 -0.67 20.85 -1.53
N ILE A 82 -0.72 20.94 -0.20
CA ILE A 82 -1.96 20.73 0.55
C ILE A 82 -2.92 21.84 0.14
N LYS A 83 -3.90 21.52 -0.70
CA LYS A 83 -5.03 22.43 -0.92
C LYS A 83 -5.86 22.47 0.37
N LEU A 84 -6.28 23.66 0.79
CA LEU A 84 -7.01 23.89 2.04
C LEU A 84 -8.26 22.98 2.17
N GLU A 85 -8.90 22.64 1.04
CA GLU A 85 -10.05 21.73 0.99
C GLU A 85 -9.69 20.26 1.28
N GLN A 86 -8.52 19.78 0.84
CA GLN A 86 -8.05 18.41 1.17
C GLN A 86 -7.67 18.28 2.65
N ALA A 87 -7.16 19.35 3.27
CA ALA A 87 -6.90 19.38 4.71
C ALA A 87 -8.19 19.24 5.55
N LYS A 88 -9.28 19.87 5.11
CA LYS A 88 -10.60 19.72 5.76
C LYS A 88 -11.14 18.30 5.62
N GLY A 89 -11.07 17.72 4.42
CA GLY A 89 -11.52 16.34 4.16
C GLY A 89 -10.73 15.31 4.96
N PHE A 90 -9.41 15.46 5.02
CA PHE A 90 -8.54 14.60 5.83
C PHE A 90 -8.82 14.73 7.34
N SER A 91 -9.08 15.95 7.83
CA SER A 91 -9.46 16.17 9.24
C SER A 91 -10.80 15.51 9.58
N LEU A 92 -11.78 15.58 8.67
CA LEU A 92 -13.07 14.92 8.82
C LEU A 92 -12.95 13.39 8.80
N TYR A 93 -12.09 12.85 7.92
CA TYR A 93 -11.74 11.43 7.89
C TYR A 93 -11.19 10.97 9.24
N MET A 94 -10.17 11.66 9.78
CA MET A 94 -9.57 11.28 11.07
C MET A 94 -10.61 11.28 12.21
N LEU A 95 -11.49 12.28 12.26
CA LEU A 95 -12.58 12.33 13.25
C LEU A 95 -13.54 11.16 13.11
N ARG A 96 -13.94 10.81 11.87
CA ARG A 96 -14.84 9.68 11.59
C ARG A 96 -14.19 8.33 11.90
N ALA A 97 -12.91 8.15 11.59
CA ALA A 97 -12.17 6.93 11.91
C ALA A 97 -12.12 6.68 13.42
N ILE A 98 -11.88 7.71 14.22
CA ILE A 98 -11.92 7.62 15.69
C ILE A 98 -13.33 7.28 16.19
N ILE A 99 -14.36 7.96 15.71
CA ILE A 99 -15.75 7.74 16.14
C ILE A 99 -16.25 6.33 15.76
N SER A 100 -15.82 5.81 14.61
CA SER A 100 -16.21 4.48 14.11
C SER A 100 -15.40 3.32 14.70
N GLY A 101 -14.43 3.59 15.58
CA GLY A 101 -13.61 2.56 16.23
C GLY A 101 -12.40 2.08 15.42
N ARG A 102 -12.11 2.69 14.26
CA ARG A 102 -10.94 2.44 13.39
C ARG A 102 -9.76 3.36 13.73
N GLY A 103 -9.51 3.58 15.03
CA GLY A 103 -8.46 4.50 15.50
C GLY A 103 -7.03 3.98 15.25
N ASP A 104 -6.89 2.68 15.09
CA ASP A 104 -5.68 1.96 14.70
C ASP A 104 -5.18 2.37 13.30
N GLU A 105 -6.07 2.57 12.33
CA GLU A 105 -5.71 3.08 10.99
C GLU A 105 -5.04 4.46 11.06
N VAL A 106 -5.54 5.34 11.94
CA VAL A 106 -4.97 6.69 12.15
C VAL A 106 -3.56 6.61 12.77
N ILE A 107 -3.36 5.66 13.68
CA ILE A 107 -2.05 5.43 14.32
C ILE A 107 -1.03 4.88 13.32
N GLU A 108 -1.42 3.94 12.46
CA GLU A 108 -0.56 3.41 11.39
C GLU A 108 -0.16 4.49 10.39
N LEU A 109 -1.12 5.34 9.99
CA LEU A 109 -0.90 6.50 9.13
C LEU A 109 0.14 7.47 9.72
N ALA A 110 0.02 7.78 11.00
CA ALA A 110 0.95 8.67 11.70
C ALA A 110 2.36 8.04 11.81
N LYS A 111 2.46 6.77 12.19
CA LYS A 111 3.74 6.05 12.30
C LYS A 111 4.48 5.98 10.98
N THR A 112 3.77 5.66 9.89
CA THR A 112 4.37 5.50 8.56
C THR A 112 4.93 6.81 8.00
N ASN A 113 4.29 7.95 8.32
CA ASN A 113 4.68 9.25 7.76
C ASN A 113 5.63 10.08 8.66
N TRP A 114 5.58 9.94 9.98
CA TRP A 114 6.45 10.68 10.90
C TRP A 114 7.82 10.05 11.15
N LEU A 115 8.01 8.77 10.84
CA LEU A 115 9.31 8.08 10.98
C LEU A 115 10.20 8.18 9.73
N ARG A 116 10.03 9.23 8.93
CA ARG A 116 10.94 9.53 7.81
C ARG A 116 12.24 10.16 8.28
#